data_AF-A0A1W9LUK8-F1
#
_entry.id   AF-A0A1W9LUK8-F1
#
_cell.length_a   1.000
_cell.length_b   1.000
_cell.length_c   1.000
_cell.angle_alpha   90.00
_cell.angle_beta   90.00
_cell.angle_gamma   90.00
#
_symmetry.space_group_name_H-M   'P 1'
#
loop_
_entity.id
_entity.type
_entity.pdbx_description
1 polymer ?
#
loop_
_entity_poly.entity_id
_entity_poly.type
_entity_poly.pdbx_seq_one_letter_code
_entity_poly.pdbx_strand_id
1 'polypeptide(L)'
;MLFFAGIALALYVLYLDRVIRQKFDGKRWALPAVVYARPLELYPGLTLSPAMLEEELRLAGYRRDKVAQVPGGYDMGGNVIHLVTRDFAYPDGEDRSTPITVQFFGPTVAKLTRSDTGAELPLARLDPVRIGSFHPRDNEDRILLQREDL
;
A
#
# COMPACT_ATOMS: atom_id res chain seq x y z
N MET A 1 -12.44 11.57 -59.72
CA MET A 1 -11.38 11.95 -58.75
C MET A 1 -11.87 11.88 -57.30
N LEU A 2 -12.99 12.54 -56.95
CA LEU A 2 -13.59 12.50 -55.60
C LEU A 2 -13.95 11.09 -55.10
N PHE A 3 -14.49 10.22 -55.96
CA PHE A 3 -14.85 8.85 -55.59
C PHE A 3 -13.62 8.01 -55.18
N PHE A 4 -12.53 8.10 -55.94
CA PHE A 4 -11.27 7.42 -55.61
C PHE A 4 -10.62 7.98 -54.34
N ALA A 5 -10.70 9.30 -54.11
CA ALA A 5 -10.25 9.91 -52.86
C ALA A 5 -11.07 9.42 -51.65
N GLY A 6 -12.39 9.26 -51.81
CA GLY A 6 -13.27 8.69 -50.78
C GLY A 6 -12.92 7.26 -50.42
N ILE A 7 -12.64 6.41 -51.42
CA ILE A 7 -12.20 5.02 -51.21
C ILE A 7 -10.85 4.97 -50.48
N ALA A 8 -9.88 5.79 -50.91
CA ALA A 8 -8.57 5.86 -50.26
C ALA A 8 -8.68 6.30 -48.79
N LEU A 9 -9.52 7.29 -48.51
CA LEU A 9 -9.79 7.75 -47.14
C LEU A 9 -10.42 6.65 -46.28
N ALA A 10 -11.43 5.94 -46.82
CA ALA A 10 -12.09 4.85 -46.09
C ALA A 10 -11.14 3.71 -45.74
N LEU A 11 -10.27 3.30 -46.68
CA LEU A 11 -9.24 2.29 -46.43
C LEU A 11 -8.22 2.76 -45.37
N TYR A 12 -7.84 4.04 -45.41
CA TYR A 12 -6.94 4.61 -44.41
C TYR A 12 -7.57 4.64 -43.01
N VAL A 13 -8.85 5.01 -42.90
CA VAL A 13 -9.60 4.99 -41.63
C VAL A 13 -9.70 3.57 -41.08
N LEU A 14 -9.98 2.56 -41.92
CA LEU A 14 -10.02 1.16 -41.49
C LEU A 14 -8.65 0.65 -41.02
N TYR A 15 -7.57 1.06 -41.70
CA TYR A 15 -6.22 0.77 -41.26
C TYR A 15 -5.93 1.39 -39.89
N LEU A 16 -6.30 2.67 -39.71
CA LEU A 16 -6.12 3.38 -38.44
C LEU A 16 -6.92 2.74 -37.31
N ASP A 17 -8.17 2.36 -37.55
CA ASP A 17 -9.02 1.64 -36.58
C ASP A 17 -8.36 0.33 -36.13
N ARG A 18 -7.78 -0.44 -37.07
CA ARG A 18 -7.05 -1.67 -36.73
C ARG A 18 -5.82 -1.40 -35.86
N VAL A 19 -5.02 -0.38 -36.20
CA VAL A 19 -3.83 0.01 -35.43
C VAL A 19 -4.21 0.47 -34.03
N ILE A 20 -5.27 1.27 -33.92
CA ILE A 20 -5.80 1.75 -32.64
C ILE A 20 -6.28 0.56 -31.80
N ARG A 21 -7.17 -0.29 -32.33
CA ARG A 21 -7.64 -1.48 -31.60
C ARG A 21 -6.50 -2.36 -31.13
N GLN A 22 -5.49 -2.64 -31.96
CA GLN A 22 -4.33 -3.41 -31.53
C GLN A 22 -3.55 -2.76 -30.39
N LYS A 23 -3.43 -1.42 -30.38
CA LYS A 23 -2.74 -0.68 -29.32
C LYS A 23 -3.58 -0.55 -28.04
N PHE A 24 -4.91 -0.62 -28.15
CA PHE A 24 -5.85 -0.43 -27.04
C PHE A 24 -6.49 -1.72 -26.47
N ASP A 25 -6.52 -2.81 -27.22
CA ASP A 25 -7.07 -4.11 -26.80
C ASP A 25 -6.04 -5.00 -26.07
N GLY A 26 -4.76 -4.60 -26.02
CA GLY A 26 -3.69 -5.29 -25.31
C GLY A 26 -3.50 -4.84 -23.84
N LYS A 27 -2.51 -5.44 -23.15
CA LYS A 27 -2.01 -5.00 -21.84
C LYS A 27 -1.38 -3.60 -22.02
N ARG A 28 -2.20 -2.54 -21.88
CA ARG A 28 -1.85 -1.14 -22.24
C ARG A 28 -0.59 -0.63 -21.55
N TRP A 29 -0.26 -1.18 -20.39
CA TRP A 29 0.94 -0.86 -19.62
C TRP A 29 1.45 -2.12 -18.92
N ALA A 30 2.76 -2.31 -18.91
CA ALA A 30 3.39 -3.28 -18.03
C ALA A 30 3.37 -2.68 -16.62
N LEU A 31 2.48 -3.18 -15.76
CA LEU A 31 2.44 -2.75 -14.37
C LEU A 31 3.79 -3.08 -13.72
N PRO A 32 4.48 -2.09 -13.13
CA PRO A 32 5.74 -2.36 -12.46
C PRO A 32 5.48 -3.28 -11.27
N ALA A 33 6.39 -4.24 -11.05
CA ALA A 33 6.32 -5.05 -9.85
C ALA A 33 6.71 -4.17 -8.66
N VAL A 34 5.88 -4.11 -7.62
CA VAL A 34 6.22 -3.39 -6.39
C VAL A 34 6.97 -4.35 -5.46
N VAL A 35 8.09 -3.88 -4.90
CA VAL A 35 8.91 -4.65 -3.95
C VAL A 35 8.65 -4.12 -2.55
N TYR A 36 8.11 -5.01 -1.71
CA TYR A 36 7.84 -4.75 -0.30
C TYR A 36 8.91 -5.42 0.58
N ALA A 37 9.16 -4.84 1.75
CA ALA A 37 9.96 -5.44 2.81
C ALA A 37 9.18 -6.57 3.51
N ARG A 38 9.82 -7.25 4.47
CA ARG A 38 9.11 -8.13 5.40
C ARG A 38 8.13 -7.28 6.24
N PRO A 39 6.88 -7.74 6.46
CA PRO A 39 5.99 -7.07 7.41
C PRO A 39 6.57 -7.18 8.82
N LEU A 40 6.41 -6.12 9.61
CA LEU A 40 6.81 -6.14 11.02
C LEU A 40 5.69 -6.79 11.83
N GLU A 41 6.03 -7.89 12.49
CA GLU A 41 5.11 -8.62 13.36
C GLU A 41 5.34 -8.21 14.81
N LEU A 42 4.31 -7.66 15.44
CA LEU A 42 4.30 -7.32 16.85
C LEU A 42 3.63 -8.44 17.64
N TYR A 43 4.26 -8.88 18.72
CA TYR A 43 3.69 -9.84 19.66
C TYR A 43 4.24 -9.59 21.07
N PRO A 44 3.51 -9.95 22.14
CA PRO A 44 4.02 -9.87 23.51
C PRO A 44 5.32 -10.67 23.69
N GLY A 45 6.32 -10.06 24.31
CA GLY A 45 7.66 -10.64 24.49
C GLY A 45 8.68 -10.25 23.41
N LEU A 46 8.26 -9.59 22.33
CA LEU A 46 9.17 -9.08 21.30
C LEU A 46 10.13 -8.04 21.91
N THR A 47 11.44 -8.25 21.76
CA THR A 47 12.47 -7.27 22.14
C THR A 47 12.53 -6.14 21.11
N LEU A 48 11.64 -5.17 21.29
CA LEU A 48 11.53 -3.96 20.49
C LEU A 48 11.23 -2.80 21.44
N SER A 49 12.07 -1.77 21.44
CA SER A 49 11.84 -0.58 22.26
C SER A 49 10.79 0.35 21.64
N PRO A 50 10.12 1.21 22.42
CA PRO A 50 9.19 2.22 21.88
C PRO A 50 9.81 3.09 20.79
N ALA A 51 11.06 3.53 20.99
CA ALA A 51 11.79 4.36 20.03
C ALA A 51 12.10 3.61 18.73
N MET A 52 12.42 2.32 18.81
CA MET A 52 12.63 1.50 17.62
C MET A 52 11.31 1.28 16.86
N LEU A 53 10.20 1.04 17.55
CA LEU A 53 8.91 0.93 16.87
C LEU A 53 8.53 2.26 16.19
N GLU A 54 8.76 3.40 16.84
CA GLU A 54 8.52 4.72 16.24
C GLU A 54 9.33 4.92 14.95
N GLU A 55 10.59 4.51 14.95
CA GLU A 55 11.43 4.58 13.77
C GLU A 55 10.96 3.66 12.64
N GLU A 56 10.58 2.42 12.95
CA GLU A 56 10.00 1.48 11.96
C GLU A 56 8.70 2.03 11.36
N LEU A 57 7.82 2.61 12.19
CA LEU A 57 6.59 3.26 11.74
C LEU A 57 6.91 4.44 10.80
N ARG A 58 7.91 5.26 11.15
CA ARG A 58 8.34 6.40 10.33
C ARG A 58 8.88 5.93 8.97
N LEU A 59 9.69 4.87 8.95
CA LEU A 59 10.20 4.25 7.72
C LEU A 59 9.09 3.63 6.87
N ALA A 60 8.06 3.06 7.50
CA ALA A 60 6.84 2.59 6.85
C ALA A 60 5.89 3.73 6.40
N GLY A 61 6.29 4.99 6.59
CA GLY A 61 5.53 6.15 6.18
C GLY A 61 4.28 6.41 7.03
N TYR A 62 4.22 5.89 8.26
CA TYR A 62 3.16 6.26 9.19
C TYR A 62 3.34 7.71 9.65
N ARG A 63 2.21 8.38 9.91
CA ARG A 63 2.16 9.77 10.33
C ARG A 63 1.99 9.85 11.85
N ARG A 64 2.81 10.69 12.49
CA ARG A 64 2.64 11.01 13.91
C ARG A 64 1.51 12.03 14.07
N ASP A 65 0.40 11.58 14.62
CA ASP A 65 -0.78 12.39 14.90
C ASP A 65 -0.83 12.79 16.38
N LYS A 66 -1.68 13.77 16.71
CA LYS A 66 -1.98 14.07 18.12
C LYS A 66 -2.78 12.95 18.79
N VAL A 67 -3.65 12.30 18.01
CA VAL A 67 -4.47 11.15 18.40
C VAL A 67 -4.62 10.27 17.17
N ALA A 68 -4.24 9.01 17.27
CA ALA A 68 -4.31 8.04 16.18
C ALA A 68 -5.76 7.55 15.96
N GLN A 69 -6.46 8.16 15.01
CA GLN A 69 -7.84 7.78 14.66
C GLN A 69 -8.01 7.26 13.23
N VAL A 70 -7.05 7.57 12.35
CA VAL A 70 -7.13 7.29 10.91
C VAL A 70 -6.02 6.31 10.54
N PRO A 71 -6.27 5.36 9.61
CA PRO A 71 -5.26 4.39 9.15
C PRO A 71 -3.94 5.05 8.76
N GLY A 72 -2.83 4.42 9.17
CA GLY A 72 -1.47 4.95 8.97
C GLY A 72 -1.10 6.10 9.91
N GLY A 73 -1.91 6.38 10.93
CA GLY A 73 -1.60 7.32 12.02
C GLY A 73 -1.12 6.61 13.28
N TYR A 74 -0.24 7.26 14.04
CA TYR A 74 0.14 6.84 15.38
C TYR A 74 0.34 8.02 16.33
N ASP A 75 0.18 7.78 17.62
CA ASP A 75 0.58 8.68 18.70
C ASP A 75 1.30 7.88 19.80
N MET A 76 2.03 8.59 20.65
CA MET A 76 2.85 7.98 21.70
C MET A 76 2.75 8.77 23.00
N GLY A 77 2.53 8.05 24.10
CA GLY A 77 2.55 8.57 25.47
C GLY A 77 3.35 7.65 26.38
N GLY A 78 4.56 8.06 26.77
CA GLY A 78 5.43 7.28 27.66
C GLY A 78 5.80 5.91 27.05
N ASN A 79 5.42 4.82 27.71
CA ASN A 79 5.66 3.45 27.26
C ASN A 79 4.47 2.85 26.48
N VAL A 80 3.63 3.70 25.89
CA VAL A 80 2.45 3.27 25.13
C VAL A 80 2.46 3.94 23.77
N ILE A 81 2.28 3.15 22.72
CA ILE A 81 2.06 3.62 21.35
C ILE A 81 0.66 3.20 20.92
N HIS A 82 -0.14 4.17 20.49
CA HIS A 82 -1.41 3.92 19.83
C HIS A 82 -1.20 4.09 18.33
N LEU A 83 -1.63 3.12 17.52
CA LEU A 83 -1.51 3.23 16.07
C LEU A 83 -2.72 2.58 15.39
N VAL A 84 -3.04 3.03 14.18
CA VAL A 84 -4.08 2.43 13.34
C VAL A 84 -3.40 1.83 12.12
N THR A 85 -3.45 0.51 11.97
CA THR A 85 -2.84 -0.16 10.81
C THR A 85 -3.57 0.21 9.53
N ARG A 86 -2.90 0.06 8.37
CA ARG A 86 -3.55 0.20 7.07
C ARG A 86 -4.19 -1.10 6.64
N ASP A 87 -5.16 -1.01 5.73
CA ASP A 87 -5.60 -2.17 4.98
C ASP A 87 -4.44 -2.67 4.11
N PHE A 88 -4.18 -3.98 4.12
CA PHE A 88 -3.15 -4.57 3.27
C PHE A 88 -3.55 -5.97 2.80
N ALA A 89 -3.39 -6.21 1.50
CA ALA A 89 -3.63 -7.52 0.90
C ALA A 89 -2.32 -8.33 0.88
N TYR A 90 -2.21 -9.30 1.78
CA TYR A 90 -1.12 -10.27 1.79
C TYR A 90 -1.45 -11.47 0.88
N PRO A 91 -0.42 -12.23 0.43
CA PRO A 91 -0.65 -13.45 -0.36
C PRO A 91 -1.49 -14.52 0.35
N ASP A 92 -1.48 -14.55 1.69
CA ASP A 92 -2.22 -15.47 2.55
C ASP A 92 -3.60 -14.94 2.99
N GLY A 93 -3.91 -13.66 2.74
CA GLY A 93 -5.19 -13.05 3.10
C GLY A 93 -5.15 -11.53 3.20
N GLU A 94 -6.30 -10.92 3.42
CA GLU A 94 -6.41 -9.47 3.63
C GLU A 94 -6.42 -9.14 5.13
N ASP A 95 -5.50 -8.27 5.55
CA ASP A 95 -5.51 -7.70 6.88
C ASP A 95 -6.23 -6.34 6.82
N ARG A 96 -7.31 -6.21 7.59
CA ARG A 96 -8.06 -4.95 7.69
C ARG A 96 -7.41 -4.00 8.69
N SER A 97 -7.54 -2.72 8.42
CA SER A 97 -7.17 -1.62 9.30
C SER A 97 -7.73 -1.85 10.69
N THR A 98 -6.82 -1.94 11.65
CA THR A 98 -7.13 -2.24 13.04
C THR A 98 -6.43 -1.22 13.94
N PRO A 99 -7.17 -0.54 14.83
CA PRO A 99 -6.56 0.31 15.83
C PRO A 99 -5.98 -0.57 16.94
N ILE A 100 -4.67 -0.45 17.19
CA ILE A 100 -3.96 -1.23 18.18
C ILE A 100 -3.23 -0.32 19.16
N THR A 101 -3.10 -0.82 20.39
CA THR A 101 -2.32 -0.21 21.46
C THR A 101 -1.20 -1.17 21.82
N VAL A 102 0.02 -0.66 21.75
CA VAL A 102 1.26 -1.37 22.09
C VAL A 102 1.77 -0.83 23.41
N GLN A 103 1.79 -1.68 24.43
CA GLN A 103 2.33 -1.33 25.74
C GLN A 103 3.70 -1.98 25.91
N PHE A 104 4.65 -1.22 26.43
CA PHE A 104 6.02 -1.66 26.59
C PHE A 104 6.41 -1.78 28.06
N PHE A 105 7.29 -2.73 28.34
CA PHE A 105 8.02 -2.82 29.59
C PHE A 105 9.53 -2.77 29.29
N GLY A 106 10.12 -1.59 29.45
CA GLY A 106 11.49 -1.33 29.02
C GLY A 106 11.65 -1.51 27.49
N PRO A 107 12.61 -2.30 27.00
CA PRO A 107 12.85 -2.52 25.58
C PRO A 107 12.03 -3.69 24.99
N THR A 108 10.90 -4.05 25.61
CA THR A 108 10.11 -5.22 25.23
C THR A 108 8.63 -4.88 25.12
N VAL A 109 7.96 -5.41 24.09
CA VAL A 109 6.50 -5.36 23.96
C VAL A 109 5.88 -6.20 25.08
N ALA A 110 5.19 -5.56 26.01
CA ALA A 110 4.56 -6.24 27.14
C ALA A 110 3.16 -6.72 26.78
N LYS A 111 2.39 -5.90 26.05
CA LYS A 111 0.99 -6.19 25.74
C LYS A 111 0.58 -5.56 24.42
N LEU A 112 -0.26 -6.28 23.68
CA LEU A 112 -0.97 -5.77 22.52
C LEU A 112 -2.47 -5.88 22.77
N THR A 113 -3.19 -4.81 22.51
CA THR A 113 -4.65 -4.78 22.60
C THR A 113 -5.24 -4.02 21.43
N ARG A 114 -6.44 -4.40 21.01
CA ARG A 114 -7.27 -3.57 20.15
C ARG A 114 -7.70 -2.31 20.90
N SER A 115 -7.51 -1.13 20.31
CA SER A 115 -7.88 0.13 20.96
C SER A 115 -9.39 0.37 21.00
N ASP A 116 -10.15 -0.26 20.08
CA ASP A 116 -11.60 -0.11 19.97
C ASP A 116 -12.38 -1.03 20.92
N THR A 117 -11.93 -2.27 21.07
CA THR A 117 -12.62 -3.31 21.87
C THR A 117 -11.92 -3.63 23.19
N GLY A 118 -10.65 -3.22 23.35
CA GLY A 118 -9.80 -3.62 24.48
C GLY A 118 -9.36 -5.10 24.45
N ALA A 119 -9.74 -5.86 23.42
CA ALA A 119 -9.40 -7.27 23.28
C ALA A 119 -7.88 -7.45 23.15
N GLU A 120 -7.33 -8.44 23.84
CA GLU A 120 -5.91 -8.78 23.71
C GLU A 120 -5.61 -9.39 22.34
N LEU A 121 -4.48 -8.97 21.77
CA LEU A 121 -4.00 -9.46 20.49
C LEU A 121 -2.75 -10.31 20.72
N PRO A 122 -2.72 -11.58 20.29
CA PRO A 122 -1.51 -12.40 20.39
C PRO A 122 -0.44 -11.97 19.37
N LEU A 123 -0.87 -11.40 18.24
CA LEU A 123 -0.04 -10.97 17.13
C LEU A 123 -0.74 -9.81 16.40
N ALA A 124 0.02 -8.83 15.95
CA ALA A 124 -0.42 -7.81 15.01
C ALA A 124 0.64 -7.60 13.93
N ARG A 125 0.24 -7.66 12.66
CA ARG A 125 1.13 -7.41 11.52
C ARG A 125 0.95 -5.97 11.04
N LEU A 126 2.05 -5.26 10.83
CA LEU A 126 2.08 -3.94 10.22
C LEU A 126 2.24 -4.06 8.71
N ASP A 127 1.64 -3.14 7.94
CA ASP A 127 1.83 -3.11 6.49
C ASP A 127 3.32 -2.96 6.15
N PRO A 128 3.83 -3.75 5.18
CA PRO A 128 5.24 -3.77 4.88
C PRO A 128 5.68 -2.48 4.18
N VAL A 129 6.90 -2.06 4.48
CA VAL A 129 7.52 -0.89 3.84
C VAL A 129 7.68 -1.15 2.34
N ARG A 130 7.22 -0.21 1.50
CA ARG A 130 7.51 -0.22 0.06
C ARG A 130 8.97 0.20 -0.16
N ILE A 131 9.82 -0.75 -0.58
CA ILE A 131 11.23 -0.49 -0.86
C ILE A 131 11.39 0.20 -2.22
N GLY A 132 10.59 -0.20 -3.21
CA GLY A 132 10.65 0.37 -4.55
C GLY A 132 9.75 -0.33 -5.55
N SER A 133 9.96 -0.03 -6.82
CA SER A 133 9.29 -0.70 -7.93
C SER A 133 10.30 -1.09 -9.01
N PHE A 134 10.09 -2.25 -9.62
CA PHE A 134 10.86 -2.71 -10.77
C PHE A 134 10.10 -2.38 -12.05
N HIS A 135 10.70 -1.52 -12.88
CA HIS A 135 10.14 -1.10 -14.17
C HIS A 135 10.67 -1.98 -15.31
N PRO A 136 9.79 -2.60 -16.11
CA PRO A 136 10.25 -3.28 -17.32
C PRO A 136 10.52 -2.26 -18.44
N ARG A 137 11.81 -2.04 -18.75
CA ARG A 137 12.42 -1.41 -19.95
C ARG A 137 11.95 -0.03 -20.45
N ASP A 138 10.70 0.36 -20.29
CA ASP A 138 10.18 1.67 -20.70
C ASP A 138 10.17 2.60 -19.48
N ASN A 139 10.85 3.74 -19.60
CA ASN A 139 11.11 4.73 -18.53
C ASN A 139 9.87 5.56 -18.14
N GLU A 140 8.74 4.92 -17.89
CA GLU A 140 7.51 5.59 -17.47
C GLU A 140 7.02 5.07 -16.10
N ASP A 141 6.83 5.99 -15.15
CA ASP A 141 6.26 5.70 -13.84
C ASP A 141 4.75 5.95 -13.88
N ARG A 142 3.93 4.91 -13.72
CA ARG A 142 2.46 4.99 -13.82
C ARG A 142 1.81 4.27 -12.66
N ILE A 143 0.88 4.94 -11.97
CA ILE A 143 -0.03 4.34 -10.99
C ILE A 143 -1.40 4.14 -11.64
N LEU A 144 -2.04 2.99 -11.40
CA LEU A 144 -3.35 2.68 -11.95
C LEU A 144 -4.41 3.13 -10.95
N LEU A 145 -5.10 4.24 -11.26
CA LEU A 145 -6.22 4.76 -10.47
C LEU A 145 -7.51 4.42 -11.20
N GLN A 146 -8.54 3.95 -10.49
CA GLN A 146 -9.86 3.82 -11.08
C GLN A 146 -10.51 5.20 -11.19
N ARG A 147 -11.52 5.33 -12.05
CA ARG A 147 -12.24 6.61 -12.20
C ARG A 147 -12.91 7.07 -10.89
N GLU A 148 -13.20 6.12 -10.02
CA GLU A 148 -13.80 6.30 -8.70
C GLU A 148 -12.80 6.86 -7.68
N ASP A 149 -11.49 6.68 -7.94
CA ASP A 149 -10.38 7.06 -7.07
C ASP A 149 -9.72 8.41 -7.47
N LEU A 150 -10.26 9.08 -8.49
CA LEU A 150 -9.86 10.44 -8.94
C LEU A 150 -10.55 11.51 -8.09
#